data_AF-A0A5K1FI40-F1
#
_entry.id   AF-A0A5K1FI40-F1
#
_cell.length_a   1.000
_cell.length_b   1.000
_cell.length_c   1.000
_cell.angle_alpha   90.00
_cell.angle_beta   90.00
_cell.angle_gamma   90.00
#
_symmetry.space_group_name_H-M   'P 1'
#
loop_
_entity.id
_entity.type
_entity.pdbx_description
1 polymer ?
#
loop_
_entity_poly.entity_id
_entity_poly.type
_entity_poly.pdbx_seq_one_letter_code
_entity_poly.pdbx_strand_id
1 'polypeptide(L)' 'DQHKPLMQRKDVERQCVIRRPGTTEDMAAAAAFFESDNASCITRETLVVAGGMPSRL' A
#
# COMPACT_ATOMS: atom_id res chain seq x y z
N ASP A 1 8.29 -22.69 -10.32
CA ASP A 1 7.02 -22.25 -9.71
C ASP A 1 6.69 -20.75 -9.86
N GLN A 2 7.22 -20.01 -10.86
CA GLN A 2 7.08 -18.55 -10.90
C GLN A 2 6.50 -18.01 -12.21
N HIS A 3 5.23 -18.28 -12.44
CA HIS A 3 4.40 -17.44 -13.29
C HIS A 3 3.15 -17.04 -12.51
N LYS A 4 3.32 -16.15 -11.53
CA LYS A 4 2.18 -15.43 -10.97
C LYS A 4 1.79 -14.39 -12.03
N PRO A 5 0.61 -14.47 -12.64
CA PRO A 5 0.19 -13.48 -13.62
C PRO A 5 0.13 -12.10 -12.95
N LEU A 6 0.56 -11.06 -13.68
CA LEU A 6 0.33 -9.68 -13.28
C LEU A 6 -1.18 -9.52 -13.02
N MET A 7 -1.54 -8.96 -11.86
CA MET A 7 -2.94 -8.71 -11.55
C MET A 7 -3.53 -7.78 -12.61
N GLN A 8 -4.66 -8.18 -13.19
CA GLN A 8 -5.35 -7.36 -14.15
C GLN A 8 -6.06 -6.21 -13.43
N ARG A 9 -6.23 -5.07 -14.13
CA ARG A 9 -6.84 -3.87 -13.56
C ARG A 9 -8.21 -4.13 -12.92
N LYS A 10 -9.03 -4.97 -13.55
CA LYS A 10 -10.35 -5.39 -13.05
C LYS A 10 -10.29 -6.22 -11.76
N ASP A 11 -9.17 -6.90 -11.51
CA ASP A 11 -8.99 -7.69 -10.29
C ASP A 11 -8.61 -6.76 -9.14
N VAL A 12 -7.76 -5.76 -9.40
CA VAL A 12 -7.44 -4.69 -8.45
C VAL A 12 -8.70 -3.92 -8.03
N GLU A 13 -9.54 -3.53 -8.98
CA GLU A 13 -10.79 -2.81 -8.70
C GLU A 13 -11.79 -3.63 -7.86
N ARG A 14 -11.72 -4.97 -7.94
CA ARG A 14 -12.59 -5.87 -7.19
C ARG A 14 -12.04 -6.26 -5.82
N GLN A 15 -10.73 -6.45 -5.71
CA GLN A 15 -10.08 -7.00 -4.52
C GLN A 15 -9.54 -5.91 -3.59
N CYS A 16 -9.22 -4.72 -4.09
CA CYS A 16 -8.84 -3.58 -3.27
C CYS A 16 -10.07 -2.82 -2.78
N VAL A 17 -10.03 -2.40 -1.51
CA VAL A 17 -11.08 -1.55 -0.92
C VAL A 17 -11.15 -0.19 -1.63
N ILE A 18 -9.99 0.34 -2.05
CA ILE A 18 -9.93 1.62 -2.77
C ILE A 18 -10.40 1.53 -4.23
N ARG A 19 -10.67 0.33 -4.74
CA ARG A 19 -11.21 0.04 -6.09
C ARG A 19 -10.48 0.71 -7.24
N ARG A 20 -9.18 0.93 -7.11
CA ARG A 20 -8.30 1.41 -8.16
C ARG A 20 -6.87 0.90 -7.95
N PRO A 21 -6.03 0.89 -8.99
CA PRO A 21 -4.59 0.80 -8.82
C PRO A 21 -4.08 1.90 -7.90
N GLY A 22 -3.16 1.53 -7.01
CA GLY A 22 -2.37 2.50 -6.26
C GLY A 22 -1.55 3.38 -7.21
N THR A 23 -1.25 4.61 -6.78
CA THR A 23 -0.36 5.52 -7.49
C THR A 23 0.93 5.71 -6.69
N THR A 24 1.94 6.32 -7.31
CA THR A 24 3.20 6.66 -6.64
C THR A 24 2.96 7.62 -5.48
N GLU A 25 1.98 8.52 -5.62
CA GLU A 25 1.61 9.50 -4.61
C GLU A 25 1.01 8.85 -3.36
N ASP A 26 0.26 7.74 -3.49
CA ASP A 26 -0.24 6.99 -2.32
C ASP A 26 0.94 6.47 -1.46
N MET A 27 2.02 6.02 -2.11
CA MET A 27 3.23 5.57 -1.42
C MET A 27 4.04 6.75 -0.87
N ALA A 28 4.17 7.83 -1.65
CA ALA A 28 4.92 9.02 -1.25
C ALA A 28 4.28 9.70 -0.03
N ALA A 29 2.96 9.74 0.05
CA ALA A 29 2.24 10.29 1.20
C ALA A 29 2.57 9.53 2.50
N ALA A 30 2.67 8.20 2.45
CA ALA A 30 3.07 7.40 3.61
C ALA A 30 4.52 7.66 4.04
N ALA A 31 5.43 7.82 3.09
CA ALA A 31 6.82 8.17 3.39
C ALA A 31 6.94 9.59 3.96
N ALA A 32 6.22 10.57 3.39
CA ALA A 32 6.17 11.94 3.89
C ALA A 32 5.58 12.02 5.30
N PHE A 33 4.59 11.18 5.63
CA PHE A 33 4.07 11.09 6.99
C PHE A 33 5.15 10.65 7.98
N PHE A 34 5.95 9.62 7.65
CA PHE A 34 7.05 9.18 8.50
C PHE A 34 8.17 10.20 8.68
N GLU A 35 8.38 11.07 7.70
CA GLU A 35 9.36 12.15 7.79
C GLU A 35 8.86 13.31 8.69
N SER A 36 7.54 13.50 8.76
CA SER A 36 6.94 14.59 9.53
C SER A 36 7.00 14.42 11.05
N ASP A 37 6.91 15.54 11.77
CA ASP A 37 6.81 15.57 13.24
C ASP A 37 5.64 14.75 13.81
N ASN A 38 4.59 14.51 13.01
CA ASN A 38 3.43 13.70 13.41
C ASN A 38 3.77 12.23 13.62
N ALA A 39 4.88 11.75 13.05
CA ALA A 39 5.37 10.38 13.24
C ALA A 39 6.48 10.28 14.30
N SER A 40 6.76 11.34 15.06
CA SER A 40 7.86 11.41 16.04
C SER A 40 7.88 10.27 17.07
N CYS A 41 6.72 9.70 17.40
CA CYS A 41 6.60 8.58 18.34
C CYS A 41 6.53 7.20 17.67
N ILE A 42 6.49 7.11 16.34
CA ILE A 42 6.35 5.85 15.61
C ILE A 42 7.74 5.33 15.25
N THR A 43 8.17 4.27 15.94
CA THR A 43 9.48 3.65 15.70
C THR A 43 9.34 2.14 15.65
N ARG A 44 10.16 1.48 14.83
CA ARG A 44 10.18 0.01 14.65
C ARG A 44 8.86 -0.61 14.17
N GLU A 45 7.97 0.20 13.60
CA GLU A 45 6.69 -0.24 13.06
C GLU A 45 6.75 -0.46 11.55
N THR A 46 5.82 -1.27 11.04
CA THR A 46 5.64 -1.49 9.59
C THR A 46 4.26 -0.97 9.15
N LEU A 47 4.23 0.07 8.32
CA LEU A 47 3.00 0.58 7.72
C LEU A 47 2.77 -0.07 6.35
N VAL A 48 1.64 -0.77 6.20
CA VAL A 48 1.27 -1.40 4.93
C VAL A 48 0.38 -0.49 4.10
N VAL A 49 0.88 -0.08 2.93
CA VAL A 49 0.15 0.74 1.96
C VAL A 49 -0.33 -0.14 0.79
N ALA A 50 -1.44 -0.85 1.00
CA ALA A 50 -1.92 -1.88 0.06
C ALA A 50 -3.34 -1.64 -0.48
N GLY A 51 -3.88 -0.43 -0.34
CA GLY A 51 -5.23 -0.09 -0.83
C GLY A 51 -6.35 -0.95 -0.22
N GLY A 52 -6.13 -1.45 1.01
CA GLY A 52 -7.05 -2.35 1.72
C GLY A 52 -6.88 -3.83 1.39
N MET A 53 -5.86 -4.23 0.63
CA MET A 53 -5.55 -5.65 0.46
C MET A 53 -4.91 -6.23 1.74
N PRO A 54 -5.25 -7.48 2.12
CA PRO A 54 -4.63 -8.14 3.27
C PRO A 54 -3.12 -8.28 3.08
N SER A 55 -2.36 -7.86 4.10
CA SER A 55 -0.93 -8.11 4.17
C SER A 55 -0.64 -9.48 4.78
N ARG A 56 0.54 -10.04 4.44
CA ARG A 56 1.13 -11.20 5.16
C ARG A 56 2.43 -10.83 5.87
N LEU A 57 2.77 -9.55 5.90
CA LEU A 57 3.75 -9.01 6.86
C LEU A 57 3.23 -9.19 8.28
#